data_AF-A0A7J9G9X5-F1
#
_entry.id   AF-A0A7J9G9X5-F1
#
_cell.length_a   1.000
_cell.length_b   1.000
_cell.length_c   1.000
_cell.angle_alpha   90.00
_cell.angle_beta   90.00
_cell.angle_gamma   90.00
#
_symmetry.space_group_name_H-M   'P 1'
#
loop_
_entity.id
_entity.type
_entity.pdbx_description
1 polymer ?
#
loop_
_entity_poly.entity_id
_entity_poly.type
_entity_poly.pdbx_seq_one_letter_code
_entity_poly.pdbx_strand_id
1 'polypeptide(L)'
;MQIPTQVQSIVEGSGAVTVSKLKPVPDVDYLQELLAIQQQGPRSIGFFGTRNMGFMHQELIEILSYALVITKNHIFTSGASGTNAAVIRGALRAEKPELLTVILPQSLKKQPPESQELLEKVCDNSI
;
A
#
# COMPACT_ATOMS: atom_id res chain seq x y z
N MET A 1 -9.80 -37.79 -14.33
CA MET A 1 -8.81 -36.75 -13.98
C MET A 1 -8.70 -36.76 -12.47
N GLN A 2 -7.53 -37.10 -11.92
CA GLN A 2 -7.34 -37.29 -10.48
C GLN A 2 -6.77 -35.99 -9.92
N ILE A 3 -7.50 -35.36 -8.99
CA ILE A 3 -7.10 -34.09 -8.39
C ILE A 3 -6.02 -34.40 -7.33
N PRO A 4 -4.81 -33.82 -7.43
CA PRO A 4 -3.77 -34.01 -6.43
C PRO A 4 -4.24 -33.50 -5.06
N THR A 5 -3.98 -34.26 -4.01
CA THR A 5 -4.23 -33.82 -2.63
C THR A 5 -3.22 -32.75 -2.23
N GLN A 6 -3.63 -31.84 -1.33
CA GLN A 6 -2.87 -30.65 -0.91
C GLN A 6 -1.42 -30.92 -0.45
N VAL A 7 -1.08 -32.17 -0.11
CA VAL A 7 0.28 -32.57 0.26
C VAL A 7 1.20 -32.67 -0.97
N GLN A 8 0.67 -33.04 -2.14
CA GLN A 8 1.44 -33.17 -3.38
C GLN A 8 1.82 -31.81 -3.98
N SER A 9 1.00 -30.77 -3.82
CA SER A 9 1.31 -29.42 -4.32
C SER A 9 2.44 -28.71 -3.56
N ILE A 10 2.76 -29.16 -2.34
CA ILE A 10 3.82 -28.56 -1.52
C ILE A 10 5.20 -29.08 -1.95
N VAL A 11 5.29 -30.30 -2.51
CA VAL A 11 6.56 -30.95 -2.86
C VAL A 11 7.11 -30.50 -4.21
N GLU A 12 6.26 -30.12 -5.16
CA GLU A 12 6.69 -29.90 -6.56
C GLU A 12 7.08 -28.46 -6.91
N GLY A 13 6.88 -27.50 -6.01
CA GLY A 13 7.29 -26.11 -6.24
C GLY A 13 6.44 -25.37 -7.29
N SER A 14 6.32 -24.06 -7.10
CA SER A 14 5.35 -23.16 -7.76
C SER A 14 5.60 -22.88 -9.26
N GLY A 15 6.29 -23.75 -9.99
CA GLY A 15 6.86 -23.46 -11.30
C GLY A 15 6.10 -23.94 -12.54
N ALA A 16 5.08 -24.79 -12.41
CA ALA A 16 4.49 -25.45 -13.58
C ALA A 16 2.97 -25.53 -13.52
N VAL A 17 2.29 -24.41 -13.72
CA VAL A 17 0.89 -24.43 -14.17
C VAL A 17 0.83 -23.77 -15.54
N THR A 18 1.06 -24.57 -16.57
CA THR A 18 0.80 -24.20 -17.96
C THR A 18 -0.70 -23.93 -18.09
N VAL A 19 -1.06 -22.67 -18.32
CA VAL A 19 -2.45 -22.20 -18.48
C VAL A 19 -3.06 -22.86 -19.71
N SER A 20 -3.62 -24.05 -19.51
CA SER A 20 -4.41 -24.73 -20.52
C SER A 20 -5.79 -24.09 -20.56
N LYS A 21 -6.15 -23.60 -21.74
CA LYS A 21 -7.40 -22.93 -22.13
C LYS A 21 -8.64 -23.51 -21.43
N LEU A 22 -9.10 -22.86 -20.36
CA LEU A 22 -10.32 -23.22 -19.63
C LEU A 22 -11.52 -22.38 -20.13
N LYS A 23 -12.65 -23.05 -20.37
CA LYS A 23 -13.94 -22.40 -20.66
C LYS A 23 -14.38 -21.57 -19.43
N PRO A 24 -15.03 -20.41 -19.61
CA PRO A 24 -15.47 -19.60 -18.48
C PRO A 24 -16.63 -20.30 -17.77
N VAL A 25 -16.38 -20.77 -16.55
CA VAL A 25 -17.35 -21.34 -15.60
C VAL A 25 -17.65 -20.25 -14.56
N PRO A 26 -18.88 -20.09 -14.04
CA PRO A 26 -19.24 -18.98 -13.13
C PRO A 26 -18.40 -18.89 -11.83
N ASP A 27 -17.62 -19.92 -11.51
CA ASP A 27 -16.69 -19.99 -10.36
C ASP A 27 -15.40 -19.16 -10.51
N VAL A 28 -15.25 -18.37 -11.60
CA VAL A 28 -14.04 -17.53 -11.77
C VAL A 28 -13.89 -16.51 -10.64
N ASP A 29 -15.00 -15.96 -10.13
CA ASP A 29 -14.99 -14.90 -9.11
C ASP A 29 -14.43 -15.41 -7.77
N TYR A 30 -14.85 -16.59 -7.32
CA TYR A 30 -14.41 -17.17 -6.05
C TYR A 30 -12.94 -17.57 -6.06
N LEU A 31 -12.44 -18.13 -7.18
CA LEU A 31 -11.02 -18.43 -7.32
C LEU A 31 -10.18 -17.15 -7.31
N GLN A 32 -10.68 -16.05 -7.87
CA GLN A 32 -10.02 -14.76 -7.82
C GLN A 32 -9.95 -14.20 -6.40
N GLU A 33 -11.01 -14.33 -5.61
CA GLU A 33 -11.02 -13.97 -4.19
C GLU A 33 -10.02 -14.82 -3.37
N LEU A 34 -10.00 -16.14 -3.58
CA LEU A 34 -9.04 -17.02 -2.90
C LEU A 34 -7.59 -16.73 -3.29
N LEU A 35 -7.32 -16.43 -4.56
CA LEU A 35 -6.00 -16.02 -5.03
C LEU A 35 -5.57 -14.67 -4.46
N ALA A 36 -6.51 -13.73 -4.28
CA ALA A 36 -6.23 -12.44 -3.65
C ALA A 36 -5.84 -12.58 -2.16
N ILE A 37 -6.42 -13.55 -1.44
CA ILE A 37 -6.05 -13.86 -0.06
C ILE A 37 -4.65 -14.49 0.02
N GLN A 38 -4.29 -15.32 -0.96
CA GLN A 38 -2.96 -15.94 -1.04
C GLN A 38 -1.84 -14.96 -1.46
N GLN A 39 -2.18 -13.77 -1.96
CA GLN A 39 -1.22 -12.67 -2.13
C GLN A 39 -0.83 -12.09 -0.74
N GLN A 40 -0.03 -12.83 0.01
CA GLN A 40 0.68 -12.39 1.22
C GLN A 40 1.95 -11.60 0.88
N GLY A 41 1.89 -10.78 -0.17
CA GLY A 41 2.99 -9.92 -0.60
C GLY A 41 2.78 -8.46 -0.19
N PRO A 42 3.82 -7.63 -0.33
CA PRO A 42 3.71 -6.17 -0.35
C PRO A 42 2.48 -5.68 -1.11
N ARG A 43 1.67 -4.82 -0.48
CA ARG A 43 0.48 -4.21 -1.12
C ARG A 43 0.70 -2.74 -1.41
N SER A 44 -0.03 -2.24 -2.40
CA SER A 44 -0.19 -0.81 -2.66
C SER A 44 -1.45 -0.30 -1.95
N ILE A 45 -1.30 0.65 -1.03
CA ILE A 45 -2.37 1.10 -0.13
C ILE A 45 -2.58 2.62 -0.30
N GLY A 46 -3.80 3.03 -0.61
CA GLY A 46 -4.20 4.43 -0.68
C GLY A 46 -4.77 4.94 0.66
N PHE A 47 -4.24 6.04 1.17
CA PHE A 47 -4.73 6.72 2.37
C PHE A 47 -5.46 8.03 2.05
N PHE A 48 -6.71 8.12 2.51
CA PHE A 48 -7.58 9.29 2.36
C PHE A 48 -8.30 9.57 3.68
N GLY A 49 -8.59 10.83 3.96
CA GLY A 49 -9.29 11.19 5.19
C GLY A 49 -9.56 12.67 5.33
N THR A 50 -9.88 13.08 6.55
CA THR A 50 -10.25 14.46 6.88
C THR A 50 -9.01 15.34 7.07
N ARG A 51 -9.14 16.61 6.66
CA ARG A 51 -8.14 17.65 6.96
C ARG A 51 -8.21 18.12 8.40
N ASN A 52 -9.37 17.95 9.04
CA ASN A 52 -9.62 18.40 10.41
C ASN A 52 -9.79 17.17 11.31
N MET A 53 -8.68 16.68 11.85
CA MET A 53 -8.63 15.48 12.67
C MET A 53 -8.00 15.79 14.04
N GLY A 54 -8.59 15.27 15.11
CA GLY A 54 -8.04 15.42 16.45
C GLY A 54 -6.64 14.79 16.58
N PHE A 55 -5.80 15.37 17.43
CA PHE A 55 -4.39 15.01 17.57
C PHE A 55 -4.15 13.51 17.81
N MET A 56 -4.87 12.91 18.76
CA MET A 56 -4.75 11.48 19.07
C MET A 56 -4.99 10.57 17.85
N HIS A 57 -5.93 10.92 16.98
CA HIS A 57 -6.16 10.13 15.76
C HIS A 57 -5.01 10.31 14.75
N GLN A 58 -4.35 11.48 14.73
CA GLN A 58 -3.19 11.70 13.88
C GLN A 58 -2.04 10.82 14.33
N GLU A 59 -1.78 10.71 15.63
CA GLU A 59 -0.75 9.82 16.18
C GLU A 59 -1.00 8.35 15.83
N LEU A 60 -2.26 7.89 15.95
CA LEU A 60 -2.62 6.52 15.57
C LEU A 60 -2.38 6.25 14.08
N ILE A 61 -2.74 7.19 13.21
CA ILE A 61 -2.52 7.07 11.77
C ILE A 61 -1.02 7.10 11.45
N GLU A 62 -0.24 7.90 12.16
CA GLU A 62 1.22 7.95 12.02
C GLU A 62 1.85 6.59 12.34
N ILE A 63 1.49 5.97 13.47
CA ILE A 63 1.96 4.64 13.88
C ILE A 63 1.53 3.57 12.88
N LEU A 64 0.27 3.62 12.41
CA LEU A 64 -0.24 2.67 11.43
C LEU A 64 0.54 2.76 10.10
N SER A 65 0.77 3.99 9.62
CA SER A 65 1.48 4.23 8.37
C SER A 65 2.93 3.76 8.46
N TYR A 66 3.59 4.03 9.58
CA TYR A 66 4.92 3.49 9.88
C TYR A 66 4.94 1.96 9.79
N ALA A 67 4.02 1.27 10.49
CA ALA A 67 3.96 -0.18 10.51
C ALA A 67 3.72 -0.79 9.11
N LEU A 68 2.88 -0.15 8.29
CA LEU A 68 2.60 -0.58 6.92
C LEU A 68 3.84 -0.46 6.02
N VAL A 69 4.62 0.61 6.12
CA VAL A 69 5.87 0.76 5.36
C VAL A 69 6.95 -0.22 5.84
N ILE A 70 7.06 -0.44 7.16
CA ILE A 70 8.00 -1.43 7.72
C ILE A 70 7.71 -2.83 7.19
N THR A 71 6.44 -3.20 7.09
CA THR A 71 5.95 -4.45 6.50
C THR A 71 5.95 -4.47 4.97
N LYS A 72 6.70 -3.54 4.35
CA LYS A 72 6.99 -3.47 2.90
C LYS A 72 5.80 -3.09 2.03
N ASN A 73 4.74 -2.49 2.58
CA ASN A 73 3.66 -1.95 1.77
C ASN A 73 4.06 -0.60 1.15
N HIS A 74 3.60 -0.34 -0.06
CA HIS A 74 3.72 0.94 -0.72
C HIS A 74 2.51 1.81 -0.37
N ILE A 75 2.75 2.99 0.20
CA ILE A 75 1.71 3.93 0.60
C ILE A 75 1.56 5.04 -0.45
N PHE A 76 0.31 5.27 -0.86
CA PHE A 76 -0.09 6.39 -1.69
C PHE A 76 -0.97 7.33 -0.87
N THR A 77 -0.67 8.63 -0.92
CA THR A 77 -1.51 9.63 -0.26
C THR A 77 -1.40 10.98 -0.96
N SER A 78 -2.20 11.96 -0.54
CA SER A 78 -2.09 13.36 -1.01
C SER A 78 -1.25 14.20 -0.05
N GLY A 79 -0.84 15.41 -0.48
CA GLY A 79 -0.13 16.37 0.38
C GLY A 79 -1.00 17.19 1.34
N ALA A 80 -2.26 16.79 1.59
CA ALA A 80 -3.18 17.55 2.43
C ALA A 80 -2.82 17.50 3.93
N SER A 81 -3.35 18.44 4.72
CA SER A 81 -3.24 18.43 6.19
C SER A 81 -4.09 17.32 6.83
N GLY A 82 -3.97 17.16 8.16
CA GLY A 82 -4.75 16.19 8.93
C GLY A 82 -4.30 14.74 8.68
N THR A 83 -5.22 13.88 8.23
CA THR A 83 -4.94 12.45 7.98
C THR A 83 -3.73 12.24 7.08
N ASN A 84 -3.68 12.94 5.96
CA ASN A 84 -2.64 12.75 4.95
C ASN A 84 -1.25 13.17 5.46
N ALA A 85 -1.16 14.29 6.18
CA ALA A 85 0.08 14.73 6.81
C ALA A 85 0.58 13.71 7.86
N ALA A 86 -0.32 13.12 8.65
CA ALA A 86 0.03 12.06 9.60
C ALA A 86 0.58 10.80 8.90
N VAL A 87 0.00 10.43 7.75
CA VAL A 87 0.49 9.32 6.92
C VAL A 87 1.90 9.59 6.43
N ILE A 88 2.15 10.79 5.89
CA ILE A 88 3.48 11.19 5.40
C ILE A 88 4.51 11.14 6.53
N ARG A 89 4.20 11.69 7.71
CA ARG A 89 5.11 11.64 8.87
C ARG A 89 5.45 10.20 9.28
N GLY A 90 4.44 9.34 9.35
CA GLY A 90 4.62 7.94 9.75
C GLY A 90 5.45 7.15 8.75
N ALA A 91 5.18 7.36 7.46
CA ALA A 91 5.92 6.74 6.37
C ALA A 91 7.39 7.21 6.31
N LEU A 92 7.65 8.52 6.45
CA LEU A 92 9.02 9.06 6.47
C LEU A 92 9.84 8.52 7.65
N ARG A 93 9.21 8.31 8.81
CA ARG A 93 9.85 7.70 9.98
C ARG A 93 10.34 6.27 9.73
N ALA A 94 9.83 5.58 8.72
CA ALA A 94 10.25 4.22 8.37
C ALA A 94 11.56 4.17 7.56
N GLU A 95 12.14 5.32 7.19
CA GLU A 95 13.42 5.43 6.46
C GLU A 95 13.44 4.61 5.16
N LYS A 96 12.28 4.50 4.49
CA LYS A 96 12.08 3.82 3.20
C LYS A 96 11.30 4.72 2.24
N PRO A 97 11.93 5.81 1.75
CA PRO A 97 11.26 6.81 0.92
C PRO A 97 10.69 6.22 -0.37
N GLU A 98 11.27 5.13 -0.88
CA GLU A 98 10.83 4.44 -2.09
C GLU A 98 9.43 3.80 -1.96
N LEU A 99 8.94 3.59 -0.74
CA LEU A 99 7.64 3.01 -0.45
C LEU A 99 6.56 4.05 -0.15
N LEU A 100 6.85 5.34 -0.34
CA LEU A 100 5.88 6.44 -0.20
C LEU A 100 5.75 7.19 -1.51
N THR A 101 4.51 7.42 -1.94
CA THR A 101 4.22 8.31 -3.07
C THR A 101 3.16 9.33 -2.66
N VAL A 102 3.53 10.61 -2.76
CA VAL A 102 2.64 11.72 -2.46
C VAL A 102 2.16 12.37 -3.76
N ILE A 103 0.84 12.30 -3.98
CA ILE A 103 0.18 12.83 -5.16
C ILE A 103 -0.27 14.27 -4.87
N LEU A 104 0.23 15.21 -5.67
CA LEU A 104 -0.07 16.62 -5.50
C LEU A 104 -1.12 17.09 -6.53
N PRO A 105 -2.19 17.80 -6.11
CA PRO A 105 -3.17 18.35 -7.04
C PRO A 105 -2.63 19.57 -7.83
N GLN A 106 -1.48 20.13 -7.41
CA GLN A 106 -0.76 21.19 -8.10
C GLN A 106 0.72 21.16 -7.71
N SER A 107 1.55 22.00 -8.36
CA SER A 107 3.00 22.09 -8.11
C SER A 107 3.34 22.46 -6.66
N LEU A 108 4.32 21.81 -6.04
CA LEU A 108 4.75 22.02 -4.64
C LEU A 108 4.63 23.47 -4.11
N LYS A 109 5.14 24.48 -4.85
CA LYS A 109 5.08 25.92 -4.50
C LYS A 109 3.68 26.52 -4.32
N LYS A 110 2.64 25.87 -4.84
CA LYS A 110 1.23 26.28 -4.75
C LYS A 110 0.48 25.57 -3.62
N GLN A 111 1.12 24.63 -2.91
CA GLN A 111 0.55 23.97 -1.72
C GLN A 111 0.46 24.95 -0.54
N PRO A 112 -0.40 24.70 0.46
CA PRO A 112 -0.38 25.47 1.70
C PRO A 112 1.00 25.43 2.36
N PRO A 113 1.48 26.52 3.02
CA PRO A 113 2.82 26.57 3.62
C PRO A 113 3.11 25.41 4.58
N GLU A 114 2.16 25.06 5.45
CA GLU A 114 2.28 23.92 6.37
C GLU A 114 2.52 22.58 5.64
N SER A 115 1.83 22.37 4.52
CA SER A 115 2.06 21.20 3.68
C SER A 115 3.43 21.25 2.99
N GLN A 116 3.89 22.43 2.55
CA GLN A 116 5.19 22.56 1.87
C GLN A 116 6.34 22.08 2.76
N GLU A 117 6.39 22.52 4.02
CA GLU A 117 7.46 22.13 4.97
C GLU A 117 7.54 20.60 5.15
N LEU A 118 6.40 19.91 5.13
CA LEU A 118 6.37 18.45 5.23
C LEU A 118 6.73 17.78 3.90
N LEU A 119 6.27 18.34 2.79
CA LEU A 119 6.49 17.80 1.45
C LEU A 119 7.95 17.96 1.00
N GLU A 120 8.64 19.02 1.41
CA GLU A 120 10.07 19.20 1.18
C GLU A 120 10.88 18.02 1.72
N LYS A 121 10.53 17.52 2.92
CA LYS A 121 11.16 16.32 3.51
C LYS A 121 10.93 15.07 2.67
N VAL A 122 9.82 14.97 1.95
CA VAL A 122 9.57 13.84 1.04
C VAL A 122 10.46 13.94 -0.19
N CYS A 123 10.60 15.15 -0.73
CA CYS A 123 11.45 15.41 -1.89
C CYS A 123 12.94 15.20 -1.57
N ASP A 124 13.42 15.67 -0.43
CA ASP A 124 14.83 15.55 -0.02
C ASP A 124 15.25 14.10 0.22
N ASN A 125 14.33 13.27 0.71
CA ASN A 125 14.58 11.85 0.93
C ASN A 125 14.40 10.99 -0.33
N SER A 126 14.00 11.57 -1.47
CA SER A 126 13.81 10.83 -2.73
C SER A 126 15.06 10.81 -3.63
N ILE A 127 16.25 11.04 -3.05
CA ILE A 127 17.55 11.12 -3.75
C ILE A 127 18.43 9.92 -3.38
#